data_AF-A0A395LC47-F1
#
_entry.id   AF-A0A395LC47-F1
#
_cell.length_a   1.000
_cell.length_b   1.000
_cell.length_c   1.000
_cell.angle_alpha   90.00
_cell.angle_beta   90.00
_cell.angle_gamma   90.00
#
_symmetry.space_group_name_H-M   'P 1'
#
loop_
_entity.id
_entity.type
_entity.pdbx_description
1 polymer ?
#
loop_
_entity_poly.entity_id
_entity_poly.type
_entity_poly.pdbx_seq_one_letter_code
_entity_poly.pdbx_strand_id
1 'polypeptide(L)'
;MRTHDQADEFKPDRTLLPRALVRRRSAFAFKKGQTVSSGDLIAVVTNRRRSAAGKEIYDVAVLGADYGRPQRTFLGQYLLRVH
;
A
#
# COMPACT_ATOMS: atom_id res chain seq x y z
N MET A 1 40.40 -20.21 46.49
CA MET A 1 39.30 -19.22 46.32
C MET A 1 39.60 -18.32 45.13
N ARG A 2 38.82 -18.44 44.04
CA ARG A 2 38.38 -17.38 43.10
C ARG A 2 37.79 -18.07 41.87
N THR A 3 36.51 -18.39 41.97
CA THR A 3 35.63 -18.68 40.84
C THR A 3 35.48 -17.39 40.03
N HIS A 4 36.01 -17.37 38.79
CA HIS A 4 35.64 -16.33 37.84
C HIS A 4 34.24 -16.69 37.31
N ASP A 5 33.24 -16.16 38.00
CA ASP A 5 31.85 -16.14 37.57
C ASP A 5 31.75 -15.13 36.41
N GLN A 6 31.90 -15.61 35.17
CA GLN A 6 31.60 -14.82 33.99
C GLN A 6 30.08 -14.76 33.86
N ALA A 7 29.50 -13.68 34.37
CA ALA A 7 28.13 -13.32 34.08
C ALA A 7 28.01 -12.99 32.59
N ASP A 8 27.34 -13.87 31.87
CA ASP A 8 26.93 -13.73 30.47
C ASP A 8 26.11 -12.43 30.34
N GLU A 9 26.70 -11.40 29.73
CA GLU A 9 26.07 -10.10 29.53
C GLU A 9 24.99 -10.25 28.46
N PHE A 10 23.77 -10.60 28.89
CA PHE A 10 22.59 -10.62 28.02
C PHE A 10 22.28 -9.20 27.55
N LYS A 11 22.87 -8.77 26.44
CA LYS A 11 22.51 -7.52 25.75
C LYS A 11 21.23 -7.77 24.97
N PRO A 12 20.06 -7.24 25.39
CA PRO A 12 18.86 -7.36 24.60
C PRO A 12 19.09 -6.62 23.28
N ASP A 13 19.02 -7.36 22.17
CA ASP A 13 19.12 -6.83 20.82
C ASP A 13 17.98 -5.81 20.59
N ARG A 14 18.34 -4.53 20.66
CA ARG A 14 17.41 -3.38 20.52
C ARG A 14 16.84 -3.25 19.11
N THR A 15 17.21 -4.13 18.18
CA THR A 15 16.79 -4.10 16.77
C THR A 15 15.57 -4.99 16.51
N LEU A 16 15.18 -5.84 17.45
CA LEU A 16 14.06 -6.77 17.29
C LEU A 16 12.74 -6.11 17.70
N LEU A 17 12.28 -5.14 16.90
CA LEU A 17 10.87 -4.75 16.95
C LEU A 17 10.03 -6.02 16.74
N PRO A 18 9.12 -6.40 17.67
CA PRO A 18 8.28 -7.56 17.46
C PRO A 18 7.54 -7.39 16.14
N ARG A 19 7.53 -8.44 15.31
CA ARG A 19 6.90 -8.43 13.97
C ARG A 19 5.44 -7.93 14.02
N ALA A 20 4.79 -8.08 15.16
CA ALA A 20 3.46 -7.54 15.46
C ALA A 20 3.37 -6.01 15.47
N LEU A 21 4.44 -5.30 15.87
CA LEU A 21 4.54 -3.83 15.81
C LEU A 21 4.96 -3.32 14.44
N VAL A 22 5.46 -4.19 13.56
CA VAL A 22 5.66 -3.86 12.14
C VAL A 22 4.28 -3.84 11.48
N ARG A 23 3.56 -2.74 11.67
CA ARG A 23 2.38 -2.40 10.88
C ARG A 23 2.84 -2.34 9.42
N ARG A 24 2.76 -3.46 8.70
CA ARG A 24 2.94 -3.48 7.25
C ARG A 24 1.93 -2.48 6.71
N ARG A 25 2.38 -1.28 6.34
CA ARG A 25 1.62 -0.43 5.42
C ARG A 25 1.35 -1.33 4.24
N SER A 26 0.11 -1.77 4.04
CA SER A 26 -0.18 -2.59 2.87
C SER A 26 0.30 -1.81 1.67
N ALA A 27 1.05 -2.46 0.79
CA ALA A 27 1.37 -1.84 -0.48
C ALA A 27 0.04 -1.53 -1.18
N PHE A 28 -0.03 -0.40 -1.88
CA PHE A 28 -1.18 -0.12 -2.75
C PHE A 28 -1.36 -1.29 -3.72
N ALA A 29 -2.61 -1.77 -3.85
CA ALA A 29 -2.95 -2.85 -4.79
C ALA A 29 -2.59 -2.49 -6.25
N PHE A 30 -2.68 -1.21 -6.59
CA PHE A 30 -2.38 -0.69 -7.93
C PHE A 30 -1.21 0.31 -7.93
N LYS A 31 -0.42 0.26 -9.01
CA LYS A 31 0.71 1.17 -9.25
C LYS A 31 0.27 2.37 -10.10
N LYS A 32 0.97 3.50 -10.01
CA LYS A 32 0.81 4.60 -10.98
C LYS A 32 1.20 4.10 -12.38
N GLY A 33 0.49 4.57 -13.40
CA GLY A 33 0.64 4.10 -14.78
C GLY A 33 -0.02 2.75 -15.06
N GLN A 34 -0.56 2.07 -14.05
CA GLN A 34 -1.24 0.79 -14.25
C GLN A 34 -2.63 1.00 -14.85
N THR A 35 -2.95 0.19 -15.86
CA THR A 35 -4.31 0.11 -16.42
C THR A 35 -5.22 -0.67 -15.46
N VAL A 36 -6.37 -0.07 -15.16
CA VAL A 36 -7.40 -0.61 -14.27
C VAL A 36 -8.76 -0.44 -14.94
N SER A 37 -9.71 -1.27 -14.53
CA SER A 37 -11.09 -1.17 -14.99
C SER A 37 -12.07 -1.04 -13.83
N SER A 38 -13.23 -0.44 -14.10
CA SER A 38 -14.37 -0.40 -13.20
C SER A 38 -15.65 -0.50 -14.03
N GLY A 39 -16.27 -1.69 -14.04
CA GLY A 39 -17.29 -2.02 -15.05
C GLY A 39 -16.70 -1.93 -16.46
N ASP A 40 -17.38 -1.23 -17.36
CA ASP A 40 -16.94 -1.03 -18.76
C ASP A 40 -15.90 0.09 -18.92
N LEU A 41 -15.59 0.82 -17.85
CA LEU A 41 -14.65 1.93 -17.88
C LEU A 41 -13.21 1.41 -17.76
N ILE A 42 -12.37 1.76 -18.73
CA ILE A 42 -10.92 1.54 -18.69
C ILE A 42 -10.22 2.84 -18.30
N ALA A 43 -9.25 2.77 -17.39
CA ALA A 43 -8.51 3.95 -16.94
C ALA A 43 -7.07 3.61 -16.54
N VAL A 44 -6.22 4.63 -16.45
CA VAL A 44 -4.84 4.54 -15.98
C VAL A 44 -4.71 5.23 -14.64
N VAL A 45 -4.10 4.59 -13.66
CA VAL A 45 -3.85 5.19 -12.34
C VAL A 45 -2.87 6.35 -12.45
N THR A 46 -3.30 7.56 -12.12
CA THR A 46 -2.45 8.76 -12.10
C THR A 46 -1.93 9.04 -10.70
N ASN A 47 -2.76 8.84 -9.68
CA ASN A 47 -2.37 9.06 -8.30
C ASN A 47 -2.96 8.01 -7.34
N ARG A 48 -2.32 7.88 -6.17
CA ARG A 48 -2.72 6.94 -5.12
C ARG A 48 -2.55 7.58 -3.76
N ARG A 49 -3.59 7.52 -2.93
CA ARG A 49 -3.61 8.05 -1.56
C ARG A 49 -4.41 7.15 -0.64
N ARG A 50 -4.26 7.31 0.66
CA ARG A 50 -5.12 6.64 1.66
C ARG A 50 -6.05 7.64 2.31
N SER A 51 -7.27 7.23 2.59
CA SER A 51 -8.16 8.01 3.46
C SER A 51 -7.68 7.98 4.92
N ALA A 52 -8.26 8.83 5.77
CA ALA A 52 -8.02 8.79 7.21
C ALA A 52 -8.35 7.41 7.82
N ALA A 53 -9.35 6.71 7.27
CA ALA A 53 -9.71 5.34 7.64
C ALA A 53 -8.80 4.26 7.02
N GLY A 54 -7.72 4.64 6.32
CA GLY A 54 -6.75 3.73 5.72
C GLY A 54 -7.17 3.08 4.40
N LYS A 55 -8.35 3.42 3.86
CA LYS A 55 -8.84 2.89 2.56
C LYS A 55 -8.01 3.46 1.41
N GLU A 56 -7.72 2.62 0.43
CA GLU A 56 -6.99 3.03 -0.77
C GLU A 56 -7.89 3.81 -1.71
N ILE A 57 -7.43 4.99 -2.11
CA ILE A 57 -8.10 5.88 -3.06
C ILE A 57 -7.14 6.10 -4.22
N TYR A 58 -7.68 5.97 -5.43
CA TYR A 58 -6.95 6.11 -6.67
C TYR A 58 -7.58 7.21 -7.51
N ASP A 59 -6.75 8.15 -7.94
CA ASP A 59 -7.12 9.06 -9.02
C ASP A 59 -6.69 8.38 -10.33
N VAL A 60 -7.59 8.33 -11.30
CA VAL A 60 -7.41 7.63 -12.57
C VAL A 60 -7.76 8.54 -13.74
N ALA A 61 -7.03 8.40 -14.84
CA ALA A 61 -7.34 9.02 -16.12
C ALA A 61 -8.10 8.01 -16.99
N VAL A 62 -9.33 8.33 -17.36
CA VAL A 62 -10.19 7.44 -18.15
C VAL A 62 -9.70 7.37 -19.59
N LEU A 63 -9.53 6.15 -20.11
CA LEU A 63 -9.20 5.88 -21.50
C LEU A 63 -10.50 5.71 -22.29
N GLY A 64 -11.05 6.83 -22.76
CA GLY A 64 -12.23 6.84 -23.63
C GLY A 64 -12.64 8.26 -23.96
N ALA A 65 -12.82 8.55 -25.25
CA ALA A 65 -13.09 9.88 -25.77
C ALA A 65 -14.44 10.46 -25.29
N ASP A 66 -15.40 9.59 -24.98
CA ASP A 66 -16.78 9.98 -24.63
C ASP A 66 -17.00 10.29 -23.15
N TYR A 67 -16.00 10.05 -22.29
CA TYR A 67 -16.13 10.34 -20.87
C TYR A 67 -15.74 11.79 -20.59
N GLY A 68 -16.70 12.70 -20.68
CA GLY A 68 -16.51 14.16 -20.51
C GLY A 68 -15.81 14.64 -19.23
N ARG A 69 -15.48 13.75 -18.28
CA ARG A 69 -14.52 14.02 -17.20
C ARG A 69 -13.32 13.07 -17.28
N PRO A 70 -12.16 13.53 -17.77
CA PRO A 70 -11.00 12.67 -18.02
C PRO A 70 -10.37 12.14 -16.73
N GLN A 71 -10.57 12.80 -15.58
CA GLN A 71 -10.08 12.34 -14.28
C GLN A 71 -11.21 11.96 -13.32
N ARG A 72 -11.10 10.78 -12.73
CA ARG A 72 -12.03 10.24 -11.73
C ARG A 72 -11.28 9.71 -10.52
N THR A 73 -11.97 9.66 -9.38
CA THR A 73 -11.44 9.13 -8.13
C THR A 73 -12.24 7.90 -7.71
N PHE A 74 -11.57 6.78 -7.48
CA PHE A 74 -12.18 5.51 -7.08
C PHE A 74 -11.57 5.01 -5.76
N LEU A 75 -12.36 4.24 -5.01
CA LEU A 75 -11.81 3.38 -3.96
C LEU A 75 -11.20 2.14 -4.61
N GLY A 76 -10.09 1.66 -4.06
CA GLY A 76 -9.37 0.48 -4.58
C GLY A 76 -10.24 -0.77 -4.72
N GLN A 77 -11.25 -0.93 -3.86
CA GLN A 77 -12.17 -2.07 -3.88
C GLN A 77 -13.08 -2.12 -5.13
N TYR A 78 -13.23 -1.01 -5.86
CA TYR A 78 -14.06 -0.93 -7.07
C TYR A 78 -13.23 -0.98 -8.36
N LEU A 79 -11.93 -1.20 -8.24
CA LEU A 79 -11.02 -1.30 -9.38
C LEU A 79 -10.59 -2.75 -9.56
N LEU A 80 -10.51 -3.17 -10.81
CA LEU A 80 -9.97 -4.45 -11.23
C LEU A 80 -8.70 -4.22 -12.05
N ARG A 81 -7.78 -5.19 -11.99
CA ARG A 81 -6.58 -5.17 -12.82
C ARG A 81 -6.96 -5.63 -14.23
N VAL A 82 -6.58 -4.85 -15.22
CA VAL A 82 -6.63 -5.26 -16.63
C VAL A 82 -5.33 -6.00 -16.93
N HIS A 83 -5.42 -7.18 -17.54
CA HIS A 83 -4.28 -8.02 -17.93
C HIS A 83 -3.70 -7.57 -19.26
#